data_AF-A0A0L8L588-F1
#
_entry.id   AF-A0A0L8L588-F1
#
_cell.length_a   1.000
_cell.length_b   1.000
_cell.length_c   1.000
_cell.angle_alpha   90.00
_cell.angle_beta   90.00
_cell.angle_gamma   90.00
#
_symmetry.space_group_name_H-M   'P 1'
#
loop_
_entity.id
_entity.type
_entity.pdbx_description
1 polymer ?
#
loop_
_entity_poly.entity_id
_entity_poly.type
_entity_poly.pdbx_seq_one_letter_code
_entity_poly.pdbx_strand_id
1 'polypeptide(L)'
;MNQHTQPTPLTAQQLDDIDTRAKAATPGPWTLSENYSDVLGPDGHQLASYWNPTSETRNGEFIAHAREDVRTLLAEVRRLRARVAELERPAVEAKRNEIRQSFAELVTQAREDRDYEGAFDVQCRLREHEEQWQREDTAAAAAAVSAGAGR
;
A
#
# COMPACT_ATOMS: atom_id res chain seq x y z
N MET A 1 29.45 7.04 8.86
CA MET A 1 28.68 6.33 7.82
C MET A 1 27.43 5.77 8.49
N ASN A 2 26.30 6.49 8.42
CA ASN A 2 25.04 6.02 9.00
C ASN A 2 24.35 5.10 8.01
N GLN A 3 24.29 3.81 8.35
CA GLN A 3 23.47 2.83 7.65
C GLN A 3 22.00 3.30 7.73
N HIS A 4 21.46 3.84 6.64
CA HIS A 4 20.02 4.04 6.53
C HIS A 4 19.42 2.66 6.27
N THR A 5 19.02 1.96 7.34
CA THR A 5 18.18 0.78 7.23
C THR A 5 16.91 1.22 6.51
N GLN A 6 16.73 0.74 5.28
CA GLN A 6 15.51 1.02 4.52
C GLN A 6 14.33 0.49 5.32
N PRO A 7 13.36 1.34 5.70
CA PRO A 7 12.19 0.90 6.45
C PRO A 7 11.41 -0.11 5.61
N THR A 8 10.96 -1.19 6.24
CA THR A 8 10.12 -2.19 5.58
C THR A 8 8.86 -1.51 5.01
N PRO A 9 8.50 -1.76 3.74
CA PRO A 9 7.29 -1.19 3.16
C PRO A 9 6.05 -1.61 3.96
N LEU A 10 5.19 -0.65 4.30
CA LEU A 10 3.94 -0.94 5.02
C LEU A 10 3.02 -1.84 4.18
N THR A 11 2.33 -2.79 4.79
CA THR A 11 1.29 -3.58 4.11
C THR A 11 0.03 -2.74 3.88
N ALA A 12 -0.88 -3.20 3.01
CA ALA A 12 -2.19 -2.56 2.84
C ALA A 12 -2.98 -2.51 4.15
N GLN A 13 -2.99 -3.63 4.89
CA GLN A 13 -3.61 -3.72 6.21
C GLN A 13 -3.05 -2.69 7.19
N GLN A 14 -1.73 -2.51 7.22
CA GLN A 14 -1.12 -1.51 8.11
C GLN A 14 -1.55 -0.08 7.77
N LEU A 15 -1.72 0.26 6.48
CA LEU A 15 -2.24 1.57 6.08
C LEU A 15 -3.71 1.75 6.51
N ASP A 16 -4.53 0.71 6.36
CA ASP A 16 -5.93 0.74 6.78
C ASP A 16 -6.09 0.83 8.30
N ASP A 17 -5.20 0.18 9.06
CA ASP A 17 -5.15 0.30 10.51
C ASP A 17 -4.77 1.73 10.95
N ILE A 18 -3.82 2.38 10.25
CA ILE A 18 -3.46 3.78 10.51
C ILE A 18 -4.64 4.69 10.17
N ASP A 19 -5.29 4.49 9.02
CA ASP A 19 -6.48 5.27 8.61
C ASP A 19 -7.62 5.12 9.61
N THR A 20 -7.86 3.91 10.11
CA THR A 20 -8.85 3.62 11.15
C THR A 20 -8.56 4.39 12.44
N ARG A 21 -7.29 4.37 12.91
CA ARG A 21 -6.90 5.15 14.09
C ARG A 21 -7.05 6.66 13.87
N ALA A 22 -6.65 7.16 12.69
CA ALA A 22 -6.80 8.56 12.33
C ALA A 22 -8.27 9.00 12.21
N LYS A 23 -9.16 8.08 11.80
CA LYS A 23 -10.63 8.27 11.75
C LYS A 23 -11.27 8.27 13.13
N ALA A 24 -10.79 7.42 14.04
CA ALA A 24 -11.28 7.32 15.41
C ALA A 24 -10.83 8.50 16.31
N ALA A 25 -9.75 9.21 15.94
CA ALA A 25 -9.29 10.39 16.65
C ALA A 25 -10.32 11.54 16.60
N THR A 26 -10.34 12.38 17.65
CA THR A 26 -11.23 13.54 17.78
C THR A 26 -11.26 14.36 16.48
N PRO A 27 -12.44 14.76 15.97
CA PRO A 27 -12.54 15.62 14.81
C PRO A 27 -11.65 16.87 14.93
N GLY A 28 -10.98 17.24 13.84
CA GLY A 28 -10.22 18.48 13.74
C GLY A 28 -11.08 19.65 13.24
N PRO A 29 -10.50 20.85 13.09
CA PRO A 29 -9.08 21.15 13.35
C PRO A 29 -8.76 21.15 14.85
N TRP A 30 -7.56 20.70 15.21
CA TRP A 30 -7.02 20.90 16.56
C TRP A 30 -6.23 22.20 16.58
N THR A 31 -6.22 22.89 17.72
CA THR A 31 -5.57 24.20 17.86
C THR A 31 -4.69 24.25 19.08
N LEU A 32 -3.72 25.15 19.07
CA LEU A 32 -2.93 25.44 20.26
C LEU A 32 -3.65 26.41 21.18
N SER A 33 -3.56 26.15 22.47
CA SER A 33 -3.93 27.15 23.46
C SER A 33 -2.92 28.30 23.44
N GLU A 34 -3.42 29.54 23.41
CA GLU A 34 -2.57 30.74 23.42
C GLU A 34 -1.86 30.94 24.77
N ASN A 35 -2.47 30.44 25.85
CA ASN A 35 -2.05 30.72 27.22
C ASN A 35 -1.45 29.51 27.94
N TYR A 36 -1.53 28.32 27.33
CA TYR A 36 -1.12 27.06 27.95
C TYR A 36 -0.43 26.15 26.93
N SER A 37 0.44 25.26 27.38
CA SER A 37 1.10 24.26 26.53
C SER A 37 0.18 23.07 26.23
N ASP A 38 -0.98 23.37 25.65
CA ASP A 38 -2.07 22.43 25.43
C ASP A 38 -2.57 22.47 23.99
N VAL A 39 -2.97 21.30 23.49
CA VAL A 39 -3.67 21.14 22.21
C VAL A 39 -5.13 20.92 22.51
N LEU A 40 -5.98 21.72 21.88
CA LEU A 40 -7.41 21.78 22.08
C LEU A 40 -8.15 21.20 20.87
N GLY A 41 -9.28 20.55 21.13
CA GLY A 41 -10.24 20.15 20.11
C GLY A 41 -11.12 21.31 19.64
N PRO A 42 -11.97 21.09 18.62
CA PRO A 42 -12.88 22.11 18.09
C PRO A 42 -13.88 22.68 19.10
N ASP A 43 -14.16 21.92 20.17
CA ASP A 43 -15.02 22.28 21.29
C ASP A 43 -14.28 23.03 22.41
N GLY A 44 -12.97 23.26 22.25
CA GLY A 44 -12.11 23.89 23.25
C GLY A 44 -11.67 22.95 24.38
N HIS A 45 -12.04 21.67 24.34
CA HIS A 45 -11.57 20.70 25.33
C HIS A 45 -10.12 20.29 25.06
N GLN A 46 -9.34 20.15 26.13
CA GLN A 46 -7.95 19.71 26.05
C GLN A 46 -7.87 18.25 25.55
N LEU A 47 -7.11 18.03 24.48
CA LEU A 47 -6.83 16.72 23.90
C LEU A 47 -5.47 16.18 24.33
N ALA A 48 -4.49 17.07 24.44
CA ALA A 48 -3.15 16.74 24.87
C ALA A 48 -2.52 17.92 25.60
N SER A 49 -1.69 17.63 26.61
CA SER A 49 -0.76 18.58 27.20
C SER A 49 0.64 18.20 26.80
N TYR A 50 1.49 19.18 26.50
CA TYR A 50 2.88 18.95 26.19
C TYR A 50 3.74 19.83 27.08
N TRP A 51 4.71 19.23 27.78
CA TRP A 51 5.65 20.03 28.54
C TRP A 51 6.67 20.66 27.60
N ASN A 52 6.91 21.95 27.79
CA ASN A 52 7.81 22.71 26.97
C ASN A 52 8.63 23.69 27.81
N PRO A 53 9.90 23.38 28.10
CA PRO A 53 10.76 24.22 28.93
C PRO A 53 11.24 25.49 28.23
N THR A 54 11.15 25.58 26.90
CA THR A 54 11.79 26.65 26.11
C THR A 54 10.79 27.64 25.50
N SER A 55 9.50 27.52 25.81
CA SER A 55 8.41 28.30 25.20
C SER A 55 8.28 28.13 23.67
N GLU A 56 8.92 27.13 23.06
CA GLU A 56 8.81 26.83 21.62
C GLU A 56 7.50 26.09 21.26
N THR A 57 6.58 26.72 20.54
CA THR A 57 5.29 26.13 20.16
C THR A 57 5.37 24.93 19.21
N ARG A 58 6.55 24.62 18.65
CA ARG A 58 6.78 23.61 17.60
C ARG A 58 6.20 22.23 17.89
N ASN A 59 6.36 21.73 19.11
CA ASN A 59 5.81 20.42 19.47
C ASN A 59 4.28 20.43 19.45
N GLY A 60 3.69 21.51 19.96
CA GLY A 60 2.25 21.71 19.92
C GLY A 60 1.73 21.87 18.49
N GLU A 61 2.42 22.64 17.65
CA GLU A 61 2.07 22.84 16.23
C GLU A 61 2.06 21.50 15.48
N PHE A 62 3.10 20.69 15.70
CA PHE A 62 3.18 19.35 15.12
C PHE A 62 2.00 18.47 15.57
N ILE A 63 1.66 18.46 16.86
CA ILE A 63 0.55 17.65 17.37
C ILE A 63 -0.79 18.16 16.84
N ALA A 64 -0.99 19.49 16.78
CA ALA A 64 -2.22 20.12 16.30
C ALA A 64 -2.51 19.77 14.83
N HIS A 65 -1.47 19.61 14.00
CA HIS A 65 -1.61 19.22 12.60
C HIS A 65 -1.53 17.71 12.34
N ALA A 66 -1.14 16.90 13.33
CA ALA A 66 -0.82 15.49 13.14
C ALA A 66 -1.98 14.69 12.51
N ARG A 67 -3.23 14.98 12.90
CA ARG A 67 -4.40 14.27 12.37
C ARG A 67 -4.61 14.53 10.88
N GLU A 68 -4.56 15.79 10.46
CA GLU A 68 -4.71 16.21 9.06
C GLU A 68 -3.51 15.75 8.21
N ASP A 69 -2.30 15.88 8.73
CA ASP A 69 -1.08 15.48 8.05
C ASP A 69 -1.03 13.97 7.82
N VAL A 70 -1.34 13.16 8.82
CA VAL A 70 -1.39 11.69 8.69
C VAL A 70 -2.39 11.27 7.62
N ARG A 71 -3.58 11.88 7.57
CA ARG A 71 -4.58 11.58 6.54
C ARG A 71 -4.11 11.96 5.14
N THR A 72 -3.49 13.14 5.01
CA THR A 72 -2.93 13.61 3.74
C THR A 72 -1.81 12.69 3.26
N LEU A 73 -0.91 12.28 4.15
CA LEU A 73 0.16 11.34 3.85
C LEU A 73 -0.36 9.96 3.45
N LEU A 74 -1.39 9.43 4.12
CA LEU A 74 -2.01 8.16 3.74
C LEU A 74 -2.63 8.22 2.35
N ALA A 75 -3.32 9.32 2.03
CA ALA A 75 -3.88 9.53 0.70
C ALA A 75 -2.77 9.55 -0.38
N GLU A 76 -1.67 10.24 -0.09
CA GLU A 76 -0.54 10.33 -1.02
C GLU A 76 0.21 9.01 -1.18
N VAL A 77 0.43 8.26 -0.09
CA VAL A 77 1.02 6.91 -0.15
C VAL A 77 0.15 5.97 -0.98
N ARG A 78 -1.18 5.99 -0.78
CA ARG A 78 -2.12 5.20 -1.59
C ARG A 78 -2.04 5.59 -3.07
N ARG A 79 -1.99 6.89 -3.37
CA ARG A 79 -1.85 7.40 -4.75
C ARG A 79 -0.55 6.94 -5.41
N LEU A 80 0.58 7.10 -4.72
CA LEU A 80 1.90 6.70 -5.23
C LEU A 80 1.98 5.19 -5.46
N ARG A 81 1.44 4.38 -4.56
CA ARG A 81 1.37 2.92 -4.74
C ARG A 81 0.55 2.53 -5.96
N ALA A 82 -0.61 3.16 -6.16
CA ALA A 82 -1.42 2.93 -7.36
C ALA A 82 -0.65 3.30 -8.64
N ARG A 83 0.10 4.42 -8.61
CA ARG A 83 0.93 4.84 -9.74
C ARG A 83 2.09 3.87 -10.03
N VAL A 84 2.74 3.34 -8.99
CA VAL A 84 3.80 2.32 -9.15
C VAL A 84 3.22 1.06 -9.78
N ALA A 85 2.10 0.55 -9.28
CA ALA A 85 1.44 -0.63 -9.84
C ALA A 85 1.03 -0.44 -11.32
N GLU A 86 0.54 0.76 -11.67
CA GLU A 86 0.22 1.12 -13.06
C GLU A 86 1.46 1.06 -13.97
N LEU A 87 2.59 1.57 -13.50
CA LEU A 87 3.85 1.61 -14.25
C LEU A 87 4.52 0.23 -14.36
N GLU A 88 4.34 -0.64 -13.37
CA GLU A 88 4.89 -2.00 -13.36
C GLU A 88 4.04 -2.97 -14.21
N ARG A 89 2.76 -2.68 -14.43
CA ARG A 89 1.82 -3.56 -15.16
C ARG A 89 2.34 -4.02 -16.54
N PRO A 90 2.90 -3.16 -17.41
CA PRO A 90 3.42 -3.60 -18.70
C PRO A 90 4.59 -4.58 -18.57
N ALA A 91 5.47 -4.38 -17.58
CA ALA A 91 6.61 -5.25 -17.36
C ALA A 91 6.18 -6.63 -16.83
N VAL A 92 5.20 -6.65 -15.92
CA VAL A 92 4.59 -7.90 -15.43
C VAL A 92 3.94 -8.67 -16.58
N GLU A 93 3.16 -7.99 -17.42
CA GLU A 93 2.48 -8.65 -18.54
C GLU A 93 3.48 -9.12 -19.61
N ALA A 94 4.54 -8.36 -19.89
CA ALA A 94 5.61 -8.81 -20.77
C ALA A 94 6.24 -10.11 -20.26
N LYS A 95 6.52 -10.19 -18.95
CA LYS A 95 7.08 -11.41 -18.34
C LYS A 95 6.12 -12.60 -18.43
N ARG A 96 4.82 -12.39 -18.20
CA ARG A 96 3.80 -13.43 -18.36
C ARG A 96 3.72 -13.91 -19.81
N ASN A 97 3.81 -13.00 -20.79
CA ASN A 97 3.83 -13.35 -22.21
C ASN A 97 5.07 -14.13 -22.63
N GLU A 98 6.26 -13.77 -22.13
CA GLU A 98 7.48 -14.56 -22.37
C GLU A 98 7.33 -16.00 -21.86
N ILE A 99 6.72 -16.17 -20.67
CA ILE A 99 6.46 -17.51 -20.11
C ILE A 99 5.46 -18.26 -20.99
N ARG A 100 4.34 -17.65 -21.39
CA ARG A 100 3.37 -18.29 -22.31
C ARG A 100 4.04 -18.73 -23.60
N GLN A 101 4.88 -17.88 -24.19
CA GLN A 101 5.61 -18.18 -25.42
C GLN A 101 6.55 -19.38 -25.22
N SER A 102 7.35 -19.38 -24.15
CA SER A 102 8.25 -20.49 -23.85
C SER A 102 7.51 -21.82 -23.67
N PHE A 103 6.36 -21.82 -23.00
CA PHE A 103 5.54 -23.02 -22.86
C PHE A 103 4.95 -23.47 -24.20
N ALA A 104 4.51 -22.55 -25.05
CA ALA A 104 4.00 -22.87 -26.39
C ALA A 104 5.09 -23.51 -27.29
N GLU A 105 6.32 -23.01 -27.20
CA GLU A 105 7.49 -23.59 -27.87
C GLU A 105 7.77 -25.01 -27.36
N LEU A 106 7.75 -25.23 -26.04
CA LEU A 106 7.93 -26.57 -25.44
C LEU A 106 6.84 -27.56 -25.86
N VAL A 107 5.57 -27.13 -25.91
CA VAL A 107 4.46 -27.97 -26.40
C VAL A 107 4.66 -28.34 -27.87
N THR A 108 5.13 -27.39 -28.68
CA THR A 108 5.39 -27.62 -30.10
C THR A 108 6.52 -28.64 -30.28
N GLN A 109 7.63 -28.46 -29.57
CA GLN A 109 8.76 -29.39 -29.59
C GLN A 109 8.35 -30.81 -29.17
N ALA A 110 7.64 -30.94 -28.05
CA ALA A 110 7.18 -32.26 -27.57
C ALA A 110 6.27 -32.96 -28.59
N ARG A 111 5.41 -32.22 -29.29
CA ARG A 111 4.56 -32.77 -30.36
C ARG A 111 5.38 -33.19 -31.59
N GLU A 112 6.38 -32.41 -31.97
CA GLU A 112 7.31 -32.77 -33.06
C GLU A 112 8.07 -34.07 -32.74
N ASP A 113 8.47 -34.23 -31.49
CA ASP A 113 9.12 -35.43 -30.96
C ASP A 113 8.15 -36.61 -30.74
N ARG A 114 6.85 -36.40 -30.98
CA ARG A 114 5.73 -37.33 -30.71
C ARG A 114 5.61 -37.74 -29.23
N ASP A 115 6.16 -36.93 -28.34
CA ASP A 115 5.96 -37.00 -26.89
C ASP A 115 4.67 -36.27 -26.50
N TYR A 116 3.54 -36.95 -26.70
CA TYR A 116 2.23 -36.37 -26.39
C TYR A 116 1.98 -36.26 -24.89
N GLU A 117 2.60 -37.11 -24.08
CA GLU A 117 2.52 -37.06 -22.61
C GLU A 117 3.26 -35.82 -22.10
N GLY A 118 4.50 -35.59 -22.55
CA GLY A 118 5.25 -34.38 -22.24
C GLY A 118 4.56 -33.11 -22.72
N ALA A 119 3.94 -33.13 -23.91
CA ALA A 119 3.15 -32.00 -24.40
C ALA A 119 1.94 -31.68 -23.49
N PHE A 120 1.26 -32.72 -22.99
CA PHE A 120 0.14 -32.57 -22.05
C PHE A 120 0.62 -32.03 -20.69
N ASP A 121 1.74 -32.52 -20.18
CA ASP A 121 2.30 -32.07 -18.90
C ASP A 121 2.74 -30.59 -18.93
N VAL A 122 3.35 -30.14 -20.03
CA VAL A 122 3.67 -28.72 -20.23
C VAL A 122 2.40 -27.88 -20.24
N GLN A 123 1.34 -28.32 -20.90
CA GLN A 123 0.06 -27.61 -20.92
C GLN A 123 -0.59 -27.53 -19.54
N CYS A 124 -0.50 -28.59 -18.73
CA CYS A 124 -1.01 -28.59 -17.36
C CYS A 124 -0.27 -27.55 -16.51
N ARG A 125 1.07 -27.52 -16.58
CA ARG A 125 1.89 -26.52 -15.87
C ARG A 125 1.59 -25.09 -16.30
N LEU A 126 1.36 -24.83 -17.59
CA LEU A 126 0.96 -23.48 -18.05
C LEU A 126 -0.37 -23.06 -17.40
N ARG A 127 -1.34 -23.96 -17.34
CA ARG A 127 -2.65 -23.69 -16.72
C ARG A 127 -2.51 -23.34 -15.24
N GLU A 128 -1.69 -24.09 -14.51
CA GLU A 128 -1.41 -23.80 -13.10
C GLU A 128 -0.80 -22.40 -12.90
N HIS A 129 0.11 -21.99 -13.78
CA HIS A 129 0.66 -20.62 -13.78
C HIS A 129 -0.42 -19.57 -14.06
N GLU A 130 -1.31 -19.79 -15.04
CA GLU A 130 -2.40 -18.87 -15.35
C GLU A 130 -3.40 -18.73 -14.20
N GLU A 131 -3.76 -19.84 -13.55
CA GLU A 131 -4.60 -19.86 -12.36
C GLU A 131 -3.93 -19.13 -11.18
N GLN A 132 -2.61 -19.29 -11.02
CA GLN A 132 -1.85 -18.54 -10.03
C GLN A 132 -1.90 -17.04 -10.32
N TRP A 133 -1.60 -16.60 -11.54
CA TRP A 133 -1.65 -15.19 -11.92
C TRP A 133 -3.04 -14.59 -11.75
N GLN A 134 -4.09 -15.34 -12.08
CA GLN A 134 -5.46 -14.91 -11.85
C GLN A 134 -5.78 -14.71 -10.36
N ARG A 135 -5.28 -15.61 -9.49
CA ARG A 135 -5.43 -15.45 -8.03
C ARG A 135 -4.68 -14.21 -7.53
N GLU A 136 -3.47 -13.97 -8.01
CA GLU A 136 -2.66 -12.79 -7.67
C GLU A 136 -3.35 -11.50 -8.11
N ASP A 137 -3.85 -11.45 -9.34
CA ASP A 137 -4.57 -10.28 -9.88
C ASP A 137 -5.87 -10.02 -9.12
N THR A 138 -6.59 -11.08 -8.75
CA THR A 138 -7.82 -10.98 -7.94
C THR A 138 -7.50 -10.47 -6.53
N ALA A 139 -6.45 -10.97 -5.90
CA ALA A 139 -6.01 -10.52 -4.59
C ALA A 139 -5.53 -9.06 -4.61
N ALA A 140 -4.79 -8.66 -5.65
CA ALA A 140 -4.36 -7.29 -5.85
C ALA A 140 -5.55 -6.34 -6.10
N ALA A 141 -6.53 -6.77 -6.90
CA ALA A 141 -7.75 -6.01 -7.13
C ALA A 141 -8.59 -5.86 -5.85
N ALA A 142 -8.73 -6.93 -5.06
CA ALA A 142 -9.43 -6.88 -3.78
C ALA A 142 -8.76 -5.92 -2.79
N ALA A 143 -7.42 -5.94 -2.71
CA ALA A 143 -6.64 -5.00 -1.90
C ALA A 143 -6.76 -3.54 -2.38
N ALA A 144 -6.88 -3.32 -3.70
CA ALA A 144 -7.11 -1.98 -4.25
C ALA A 144 -8.53 -1.46 -3.93
N VAL A 145 -9.54 -2.33 -3.94
CA VAL A 145 -10.93 -1.99 -3.59
C VAL A 145 -11.06 -1.67 -2.10
N SER A 146 -10.45 -2.46 -1.21
CA SER A 146 -10.46 -2.15 0.23
C SER A 146 -9.80 -0.81 0.53
N ALA A 147 -8.72 -0.47 -0.19
CA ALA A 147 -8.07 0.84 -0.08
C ALA A 147 -8.90 1.99 -0.66
N GLY A 148 -9.85 1.72 -1.56
CA GLY A 148 -10.70 2.72 -2.23
C GLY A 148 -12.07 2.96 -1.58
N ALA A 149 -12.63 1.96 -0.89
CA ALA A 149 -13.95 2.00 -0.25
C ALA A 149 -14.01 2.83 1.05
N GLY A 150 -12.88 3.38 1.50
CA GLY A 150 -12.81 4.29 2.64
C GLY A 150 -13.06 5.77 2.33
N ARG A 151 -13.61 6.11 1.15
CA ARG A 151 -13.97 7.48 0.71
C ARG A 151 -15.33 7.91 1.22
#